data_AF-A0A2X1JJ06-F1
#
_entry.id   AF-A0A2X1JJ06-F1
#
_cell.length_a   1.000
_cell.length_b   1.000
_cell.length_c   1.000
_cell.angle_alpha   90.00
_cell.angle_beta   90.00
_cell.angle_gamma   90.00
#
_symmetry.space_group_name_H-M   'P 1'
#
loop_
_entity.id
_entity.type
_entity.pdbx_description
1 polymer ?
#
loop_
_entity_poly.entity_id
_entity_poly.type
_entity_poly.pdbx_seq_one_letter_code
_entity_poly.pdbx_strand_id
1 'polypeptide(L)'
;MESLASLYKNHIATLQERTRDALARFKLDALLIHSGELFNVFLDDHPYPFKVNPQFKAWVPVTQVPNCWLLVDGVNKPKLWFYLPVDYWHNVEPLPTSFWT
;
A
#
# COMPACT_ATOMS: atom_id res chain seq x y z
N MET A 1 -11.63 -25.61 2.91
CA MET A 1 -10.65 -24.58 3.30
C MET A 1 -10.91 -23.37 2.43
N GLU A 2 -11.11 -22.18 2.99
CA GLU A 2 -11.20 -20.96 2.17
C GLU A 2 -9.85 -20.67 1.52
N SER A 3 -9.86 -20.19 0.27
CA SER A 3 -8.63 -19.76 -0.39
C SER A 3 -8.15 -18.42 0.18
N LEU A 4 -6.85 -18.14 0.08
CA LEU A 4 -6.28 -16.85 0.49
C LEU A 4 -6.97 -15.67 -0.22
N ALA A 5 -7.41 -15.85 -1.47
CA ALA A 5 -8.17 -14.85 -2.22
C ALA A 5 -9.55 -14.54 -1.58
N SER A 6 -10.28 -15.58 -1.11
CA SER A 6 -11.56 -15.40 -0.40
C SER A 6 -11.34 -14.62 0.90
N LEU A 7 -10.36 -15.03 1.69
CA LEU A 7 -10.02 -14.38 2.96
C LEU A 7 -9.58 -12.93 2.75
N TYR A 8 -8.80 -12.66 1.71
CA TYR A 8 -8.36 -11.31 1.37
C TYR A 8 -9.52 -10.39 0.96
N LYS A 9 -10.53 -10.91 0.26
CA LYS A 9 -11.74 -10.14 -0.04
C LYS A 9 -12.47 -9.70 1.24
N ASN A 10 -12.60 -10.61 2.22
CA ASN A 10 -13.21 -10.30 3.52
C ASN A 10 -12.36 -9.32 4.34
N HIS A 11 -11.04 -9.45 4.27
CA HIS A 11 -10.09 -8.51 4.88
C HIS A 11 -10.29 -7.08 4.34
N ILE A 12 -10.34 -6.90 3.01
CA ILE A 12 -10.58 -5.59 2.41
C ILE A 12 -11.95 -5.01 2.80
N ALA A 13 -13.01 -5.83 2.83
CA ALA A 13 -14.33 -5.37 3.25
C ALA A 13 -14.31 -4.83 4.70
N THR A 14 -13.60 -5.53 5.59
CA THR A 14 -13.44 -5.12 7.00
C THR A 14 -12.69 -3.79 7.12
N LEU A 15 -11.61 -3.59 6.34
CA LEU A 15 -10.84 -2.35 6.37
C LEU A 15 -11.61 -1.17 5.77
N GLN A 16 -12.39 -1.39 4.72
CA GLN A 16 -13.26 -0.37 4.12
C GLN A 16 -14.34 0.08 5.11
N GLU A 17 -14.99 -0.85 5.81
CA GLU A 17 -15.97 -0.53 6.85
C GLU A 17 -15.38 0.34 7.95
N ARG A 18 -14.25 -0.08 8.53
CA ARG A 18 -13.56 0.68 9.58
C ARG A 18 -13.13 2.08 9.10
N THR A 19 -12.70 2.17 7.84
CA THR A 19 -12.29 3.44 7.22
C THR A 19 -13.47 4.38 7.07
N ARG A 20 -14.59 3.89 6.54
CA ARG A 20 -15.82 4.67 6.38
C ARG A 20 -16.29 5.23 7.72
N ASP A 21 -16.32 4.40 8.76
CA ASP A 21 -16.77 4.81 10.10
C ASP A 21 -15.85 5.89 10.71
N ALA A 22 -14.53 5.73 10.54
CA ALA A 22 -13.55 6.71 10.99
C ALA A 22 -13.70 8.04 10.22
N LEU A 23 -13.78 7.99 8.88
CA LEU A 23 -13.93 9.17 8.03
C LEU A 23 -15.21 9.96 8.34
N ALA A 24 -16.34 9.25 8.51
CA ALA A 24 -17.61 9.86 8.89
C ALA A 24 -17.52 10.55 10.27
N ARG A 25 -16.85 9.93 11.24
CA ARG A 25 -16.66 10.49 12.59
C ARG A 25 -15.84 11.78 12.56
N PHE A 26 -14.81 11.85 11.72
CA PHE A 26 -13.91 13.00 11.64
C PHE A 26 -14.26 14.00 10.54
N LYS A 27 -15.35 13.77 9.78
CA LYS A 27 -15.79 14.61 8.66
C LYS A 27 -14.69 14.79 7.60
N LEU A 28 -14.07 13.68 7.22
CA LEU A 28 -13.01 13.63 6.21
C LEU A 28 -13.53 12.88 4.96
N ASP A 29 -13.01 13.24 3.80
CA ASP A 29 -13.44 12.63 2.54
C ASP A 29 -12.73 11.29 2.25
N ALA A 30 -11.44 11.20 2.58
CA ALA A 30 -10.62 10.03 2.30
C ALA A 30 -9.35 9.98 3.16
N LEU A 31 -8.71 8.80 3.21
CA LEU A 31 -7.35 8.61 3.72
C LEU A 31 -6.40 8.38 2.55
N LEU A 32 -5.29 9.11 2.55
CA LEU A 32 -4.17 8.89 1.65
C LEU A 32 -3.00 8.31 2.45
N ILE A 33 -2.65 7.06 2.18
CA ILE A 33 -1.69 6.27 2.95
C ILE A 33 -0.42 6.07 2.12
N HIS A 34 0.70 6.60 2.60
CA HIS A 34 2.01 6.46 1.95
C HIS A 34 2.71 5.16 2.38
N SER A 35 3.33 4.43 1.45
CA SER A 35 4.16 3.25 1.78
C SER A 35 5.47 3.62 2.49
N GLY A 36 5.95 4.84 2.29
CA GLY A 36 7.21 5.36 2.83
C GLY A 36 8.29 5.50 1.75
N GLU A 37 9.44 5.99 2.15
CA GLU A 37 10.56 6.33 1.25
C GLU A 37 11.86 5.66 1.73
N LEU A 38 12.86 5.67 0.85
CA LEU A 38 14.23 5.33 1.22
C LEU A 38 14.87 6.52 1.94
N PHE A 39 15.53 6.25 3.06
CA PHE A 39 16.28 7.24 3.82
C PHE A 39 17.77 7.00 3.64
N ASN A 40 18.50 8.02 3.21
CA ASN A 40 19.94 7.94 3.04
C ASN A 40 20.68 8.04 4.38
N VAL A 41 21.82 7.37 4.47
CA VAL A 41 22.75 7.51 5.58
C VAL A 41 23.34 8.93 5.55
N PHE A 42 23.57 9.52 6.73
CA PHE A 42 24.08 10.88 6.83
C PHE A 42 25.43 11.04 6.10
N LEU A 43 25.48 12.00 5.17
CA LEU A 43 26.64 12.30 4.30
C LEU A 43 27.04 11.17 3.33
N ASP A 44 26.15 10.22 3.04
CA ASP A 44 26.36 9.13 2.09
C ASP A 44 25.22 9.08 1.05
N ASP A 45 25.46 8.42 -0.09
CA ASP A 45 24.44 8.14 -1.11
C ASP A 45 23.78 6.77 -0.92
N HIS A 46 24.24 5.98 0.05
CA HIS A 46 23.64 4.68 0.40
C HIS A 46 22.40 4.82 1.31
N PRO A 47 21.28 4.12 1.00
CA PRO A 47 20.09 4.11 1.84
C PRO A 47 20.12 3.06 2.94
N TYR A 48 19.43 3.34 4.06
CA TYR A 48 19.04 2.30 5.00
C TYR A 48 18.08 1.29 4.36
N PRO A 49 17.99 0.04 4.88
CA PRO A 49 17.00 -0.91 4.40
C PRO A 49 15.58 -0.36 4.53
N PHE A 50 14.83 -0.39 3.43
CA PHE A 50 13.45 0.08 3.41
C PHE A 50 12.58 -0.62 4.47
N LYS A 51 11.74 0.14 5.16
CA LYS A 51 10.74 -0.34 6.10
C LYS A 51 9.39 0.25 5.74
N VAL A 52 8.55 -0.57 5.11
CA VAL A 52 7.19 -0.15 4.73
C VAL A 52 6.37 0.32 5.93
N ASN A 53 5.61 1.39 5.73
CA ASN A 53 4.63 1.89 6.68
C ASN A 53 3.63 0.78 7.07
N PRO A 54 3.50 0.44 8.36
CA PRO A 54 2.52 -0.56 8.83
C PRO A 54 1.08 -0.25 8.39
N GLN A 55 0.70 1.02 8.32
CA GLN A 55 -0.64 1.42 7.88
C GLN A 55 -0.89 1.10 6.41
N PHE A 56 0.15 1.11 5.56
CA PHE A 56 0.06 0.76 4.16
C PHE A 56 -0.03 -0.76 3.96
N LYS A 57 0.93 -1.51 4.53
CA LYS A 57 0.97 -2.98 4.37
C LYS A 57 -0.18 -3.72 5.09
N ALA A 58 -0.95 -3.03 5.92
CA ALA A 58 -2.19 -3.55 6.48
C ALA A 58 -3.22 -3.82 5.39
N TRP A 59 -3.21 -3.08 4.27
CA TRP A 59 -4.17 -3.22 3.18
C TRP A 59 -3.71 -4.17 2.10
N VAL A 60 -2.49 -3.98 1.60
CA VAL A 60 -1.93 -4.72 0.47
C VAL A 60 -0.62 -5.39 0.86
N PRO A 61 -0.31 -6.60 0.38
CA PRO A 61 0.90 -7.34 0.75
C PRO A 61 2.16 -6.84 0.02
N VAL A 62 2.29 -5.53 -0.19
CA VAL A 62 3.45 -4.88 -0.83
C VAL A 62 4.36 -4.35 0.27
N THR A 63 5.51 -5.01 0.44
CA THR A 63 6.42 -4.73 1.58
C THR A 63 7.79 -4.19 1.21
N GLN A 64 8.18 -4.28 -0.07
CA GLN A 64 9.53 -3.95 -0.54
C GLN A 64 9.57 -2.79 -1.53
N VAL A 65 8.42 -2.19 -1.87
CA VAL A 65 8.33 -1.12 -2.87
C VAL A 65 8.03 0.22 -2.18
N PRO A 66 8.99 1.17 -2.15
CA PRO A 66 8.77 2.51 -1.62
C PRO A 66 7.93 3.36 -2.57
N ASN A 67 7.56 4.57 -2.15
CA ASN A 67 6.90 5.60 -2.96
C ASN A 67 5.53 5.19 -3.55
N CYS A 68 4.89 4.18 -2.97
CA CYS A 68 3.53 3.77 -3.32
C CYS A 68 2.52 4.57 -2.49
N TRP A 69 1.36 4.84 -3.08
CA TRP A 69 0.27 5.55 -2.41
C TRP A 69 -1.03 4.76 -2.51
N LEU A 70 -1.78 4.71 -1.41
CA LEU A 70 -3.09 4.09 -1.34
C LEU A 70 -4.13 5.12 -0.92
N LEU A 71 -5.12 5.36 -1.77
CA LEU A 71 -6.29 6.18 -1.45
C LEU A 71 -7.49 5.28 -1.12
N VAL A 72 -8.09 5.52 0.03
CA VAL A 72 -9.29 4.80 0.52
C VAL A 72 -10.30 5.78 1.09
N ASP A 73 -11.58 5.57 0.76
CA ASP A 73 -12.71 6.34 1.27
C ASP A 73 -13.74 5.47 2.00
N GLY A 74 -13.50 4.15 2.07
CA GLY A 74 -14.40 3.18 2.69
C GLY A 74 -15.66 2.84 1.88
N VAL A 75 -15.79 3.35 0.65
CA VAL A 75 -16.96 3.13 -0.23
C VAL A 75 -16.52 2.65 -1.61
N ASN A 76 -15.67 3.40 -2.29
CA ASN A 76 -15.18 3.09 -3.63
C ASN A 76 -14.03 2.08 -3.58
N LYS A 77 -13.73 1.46 -4.72
CA LYS A 77 -12.57 0.55 -4.84
C LYS A 77 -11.30 1.34 -4.47
N PRO A 78 -10.49 0.85 -3.51
CA PRO A 78 -9.21 1.48 -3.16
C PRO A 78 -8.33 1.70 -4.38
N LYS A 79 -7.72 2.89 -4.47
CA LYS A 79 -6.83 3.25 -5.56
C LYS A 79 -5.38 3.15 -5.12
N LEU A 80 -4.63 2.25 -5.76
CA LEU A 80 -3.20 2.06 -5.52
C LEU A 80 -2.40 2.70 -6.66
N TRP A 81 -1.54 3.65 -6.34
CA TRP A 81 -0.44 4.05 -7.20
C TRP A 81 0.79 3.25 -6.82
N PHE A 82 1.19 2.35 -7.72
CA PHE A 82 2.32 1.46 -7.53
C PHE A 82 3.57 2.06 -8.20
N TYR A 83 4.66 2.19 -7.45
CA TYR A 83 5.92 2.70 -7.97
C TYR A 83 6.63 1.62 -8.80
N LEU A 84 6.76 1.87 -10.10
CA LEU A 84 7.38 0.97 -11.06
C LEU A 84 8.29 1.77 -12.01
N PRO A 85 9.50 2.16 -11.57
CA PRO A 85 10.41 2.94 -12.39
C PRO A 85 10.89 2.11 -13.59
N VAL A 86 11.18 2.80 -14.69
CA VAL A 86 11.75 2.20 -15.89
C VAL A 86 13.12 2.83 -16.10
N ASP A 87 14.16 2.11 -15.70
CA ASP A 87 15.55 2.49 -15.87
C ASP A 87 16.43 1.27 -16.16
N TYR A 88 17.68 1.51 -16.56
CA TYR A 88 18.62 0.44 -16.93
C TYR A 88 19.44 -0.08 -15.74
N TRP A 89 19.33 0.55 -14.56
CA TRP A 89 20.11 0.22 -13.38
C TRP A 89 19.48 -0.87 -12.54
N HIS A 90 18.15 -0.86 -12.43
CA HIS A 90 17.41 -1.73 -11.53
C HIS A 90 16.66 -2.83 -12.30
N ASN A 91 16.73 -4.05 -11.78
CA ASN A 91 15.82 -5.11 -12.21
C ASN A 91 14.49 -4.95 -11.46
N VAL A 92 13.45 -4.55 -12.19
CA VAL A 92 12.12 -4.30 -11.64
C VAL A 92 11.20 -5.43 -12.04
N GLU A 93 10.56 -6.08 -11.06
CA GLU A 93 9.55 -7.10 -11.33
C GLU A 93 8.33 -6.49 -12.04
N PRO A 94 7.69 -7.22 -12.98
CA PRO A 94 6.47 -6.74 -13.61
C PRO A 94 5.36 -6.52 -12.59
N LEU A 95 4.34 -5.74 -12.98
CA LEU A 95 3.16 -5.55 -12.13
C LEU A 95 2.62 -6.92 -11.67
N PRO A 96 2.35 -7.09 -10.37
CA PRO A 96 1.91 -8.37 -9.85
C PRO A 96 0.58 -8.77 -10.47
N THR A 97 0.49 -10.02 -10.92
CA THR A 97 -0.77 -10.70 -11.25
C THR A 97 -1.03 -11.71 -10.16
N SER A 98 -1.75 -11.29 -9.10
CA SER A 98 -1.88 -12.07 -7.87
C SER A 98 -3.30 -12.03 -7.32
N PHE A 99 -3.54 -12.70 -6.20
CA PHE A 99 -4.86 -12.78 -5.56
C PHE A 99 -5.38 -11.43 -5.02
N TRP A 100 -4.49 -10.44 -4.88
CA TRP A 100 -4.78 -9.14 -4.27
C TRP A 100 -4.90 -7.98 -5.28
N THR A 101 -4.67 -8.24 -6.57
CA THR A 101 -4.70 -7.25 -7.66
C THR A 101 -6.09 -7.14 -8.30
#